data_AF-A0A1B8RM99-F1
#
_entry.id   AF-A0A1B8RM99-F1
#
_cell.length_a   1.000
_cell.length_b   1.000
_cell.length_c   1.000
_cell.angle_alpha   90.00
_cell.angle_beta   90.00
_cell.angle_gamma   90.00
#
_symmetry.space_group_name_H-M   'P 1'
#
loop_
_entity.id
_entity.type
_entity.pdbx_description
1 polymer ?
#
loop_
_entity_poly.entity_id
_entity_poly.type
_entity_poly.pdbx_seq_one_letter_code
_entity_poly.pdbx_strand_id
1 'polypeptide(L)'
;MKIVLNGQAIDTNCKTLYELKREYYGIKDKIVTIIEGFATNDDVELHENSEVTFIEKGKLPSKEVFEHMLCARHTPKVHEKVKIARVAVAGLGGLGSNIAISLARTGVGTLHLIDFDIVEPSNLNRQQYKISHLGMFKTEALKKEISEINPFVEVIVDSVKVIEENLESLFKDDDIVCEAFDNPEGKALLVNGILQYFPGKKVVASSGMAGFESSNTIKTRKITNDFYLCGDGETSARIGRGLMAPRVSICAGHQANMILRLILEEKDV
;
A
#
# COMPACT_ATOMS: atom_id res chain seq x y z
N MET A 1 -23.51 -20.62 -18.84
CA MET A 1 -23.31 -20.24 -17.42
C MET A 1 -22.88 -18.81 -17.35
N LYS A 2 -23.23 -18.10 -16.26
CA LYS A 2 -22.71 -16.76 -16.03
C LYS A 2 -21.38 -16.84 -15.30
N ILE A 3 -20.38 -16.16 -15.83
CA ILE A 3 -19.05 -16.04 -15.23
C ILE A 3 -18.62 -14.58 -15.22
N VAL A 4 -17.55 -14.27 -14.49
CA VAL A 4 -16.88 -12.97 -14.58
C VAL A 4 -15.61 -13.16 -15.39
N LEU A 5 -15.53 -12.54 -16.57
CA LEU A 5 -14.33 -12.50 -17.39
C LEU A 5 -13.75 -11.10 -17.36
N ASN A 6 -12.50 -10.96 -16.91
CA ASN A 6 -11.79 -9.68 -16.89
C ASN A 6 -12.55 -8.56 -16.14
N GLY A 7 -13.28 -8.93 -15.08
CA GLY A 7 -14.12 -8.01 -14.31
C GLY A 7 -15.50 -7.71 -14.90
N GLN A 8 -15.89 -8.34 -15.99
CA GLN A 8 -17.22 -8.18 -16.60
C GLN A 8 -18.02 -9.48 -16.53
N ALA A 9 -19.27 -9.38 -16.08
CA ALA A 9 -20.20 -10.50 -16.12
C ALA A 9 -20.57 -10.84 -17.56
N ILE A 10 -20.38 -12.11 -17.95
CA ILE A 10 -20.71 -12.61 -19.29
C ILE A 10 -21.49 -13.92 -19.20
N ASP A 11 -22.33 -14.18 -20.20
CA ASP A 11 -22.92 -15.49 -20.44
C ASP A 11 -22.02 -16.26 -21.42
N THR A 12 -21.56 -17.45 -21.05
CA THR A 12 -20.72 -18.31 -21.91
C THR A 12 -21.19 -19.77 -21.94
N ASN A 13 -20.91 -20.43 -23.06
CA ASN A 13 -21.09 -21.88 -23.23
C ASN A 13 -19.77 -22.66 -23.08
N CYS A 14 -18.63 -21.97 -22.94
CA CYS A 14 -17.33 -22.61 -22.71
C CYS A 14 -17.35 -23.36 -21.38
N LYS A 15 -16.89 -24.61 -21.37
CA LYS A 15 -16.82 -25.44 -20.16
C LYS A 15 -15.46 -25.39 -19.50
N THR A 16 -14.41 -24.98 -20.21
CA THR A 16 -13.04 -24.96 -19.69
C THR A 16 -12.33 -23.65 -19.99
N LEU A 17 -11.26 -23.37 -19.24
CA LEU A 17 -10.41 -22.20 -19.45
C LEU A 17 -9.83 -22.14 -20.86
N TYR A 18 -9.46 -23.28 -21.46
CA TYR A 18 -8.89 -23.30 -22.80
C TYR A 18 -9.92 -22.96 -23.87
N GLU A 19 -11.15 -23.45 -23.74
CA GLU A 19 -12.26 -23.06 -24.62
C GLU A 19 -12.50 -21.55 -24.54
N LEU A 20 -12.63 -21.02 -23.32
CA LEU A 20 -12.86 -19.59 -23.09
C LEU A 20 -11.70 -18.73 -23.60
N LYS A 21 -10.45 -19.13 -23.34
CA LYS A 21 -9.25 -18.43 -23.84
C LYS A 21 -9.23 -18.41 -25.37
N ARG A 22 -9.59 -19.53 -26.01
CA ARG A 22 -9.60 -19.64 -27.48
C ARG A 22 -10.68 -18.75 -28.09
N GLU A 23 -11.85 -18.66 -27.47
CA GLU A 23 -12.96 -17.82 -27.93
C GLU A 23 -12.58 -16.33 -27.95
N TYR A 24 -11.97 -15.82 -26.87
CA TYR A 24 -11.67 -14.39 -26.73
C TYR A 24 -10.30 -13.96 -27.26
N TYR A 25 -9.30 -14.85 -27.19
CA TYR A 25 -7.91 -14.51 -27.49
C TYR A 25 -7.26 -15.41 -28.55
N GLY A 26 -7.96 -16.43 -29.05
CA GLY A 26 -7.44 -17.39 -30.02
C GLY A 26 -6.33 -18.29 -29.45
N ILE A 27 -5.44 -18.78 -30.30
CA ILE A 27 -4.30 -19.66 -29.93
C ILE A 27 -3.07 -18.82 -29.51
N LYS A 28 -3.29 -17.68 -28.85
CA LYS A 28 -2.17 -16.84 -28.40
C LYS A 28 -1.49 -17.48 -27.18
N ASP A 29 -0.23 -17.91 -27.34
CA ASP A 29 0.62 -18.45 -26.25
C ASP A 29 1.10 -17.39 -25.24
N LYS A 30 0.77 -16.13 -25.48
CA LYS A 30 1.20 -14.98 -24.67
C LYS A 30 0.10 -14.49 -23.73
N ILE A 31 -0.73 -15.37 -23.18
CA ILE A 31 -1.76 -15.01 -22.19
C ILE A 31 -1.38 -15.57 -20.81
N VAL A 32 -1.38 -14.72 -19.79
CA VAL A 32 -1.42 -15.14 -18.38
C VAL A 32 -2.87 -15.41 -18.04
N THR A 33 -3.15 -16.60 -17.51
CA THR A 33 -4.48 -17.01 -17.09
C THR A 33 -4.53 -17.06 -15.57
N ILE A 34 -5.51 -16.38 -14.99
CA ILE A 34 -5.80 -16.41 -13.55
C ILE A 34 -7.25 -16.86 -13.42
N ILE A 35 -7.50 -17.90 -12.63
CA ILE A 35 -8.84 -18.34 -12.25
C ILE A 35 -8.95 -18.28 -10.73
N GLU A 36 -9.98 -17.63 -10.22
CA GLU A 36 -10.24 -17.53 -8.76
C GLU A 36 -9.00 -17.09 -7.96
N GLY A 37 -8.22 -16.17 -8.54
CA GLY A 37 -6.99 -15.65 -7.95
C GLY A 37 -5.72 -16.46 -8.12
N PHE A 38 -5.84 -17.68 -8.64
CA PHE A 38 -4.70 -18.56 -8.86
C PHE A 38 -4.23 -18.48 -10.32
N ALA A 39 -2.95 -18.15 -10.52
CA ALA A 39 -2.35 -18.17 -11.85
C ALA A 39 -2.07 -19.61 -12.28
N THR A 40 -2.64 -20.04 -13.41
CA THR A 40 -2.50 -21.42 -13.90
C THR A 40 -2.22 -21.46 -15.41
N ASN A 41 -1.58 -22.55 -15.84
CA ASN A 41 -1.46 -22.92 -17.25
C ASN A 41 -2.33 -24.14 -17.60
N ASP A 42 -2.95 -24.77 -16.61
CA ASP A 42 -3.76 -25.97 -16.77
C ASP A 42 -5.12 -25.62 -17.36
N ASP A 43 -5.75 -26.61 -18.02
CA ASP A 43 -7.13 -26.48 -18.41
C ASP A 43 -8.02 -26.84 -17.22
N VAL A 44 -8.78 -25.87 -16.72
CA VAL A 44 -9.65 -26.01 -15.54
C VAL A 44 -11.10 -25.87 -16.00
N GLU A 45 -11.99 -26.68 -15.41
CA GLU A 45 -13.43 -26.55 -15.65
C GLU A 45 -13.96 -25.23 -15.07
N LEU A 46 -14.88 -24.62 -15.80
CA LEU A 46 -15.58 -23.42 -15.40
C LEU A 46 -16.92 -23.80 -14.78
N HIS A 47 -17.33 -23.05 -13.77
CA HIS A 47 -18.58 -23.20 -13.06
C HIS A 47 -19.35 -21.87 -13.03
N GLU A 48 -20.63 -21.92 -12.63
CA GLU A 48 -21.42 -20.71 -12.45
C GLU A 48 -20.73 -19.79 -11.42
N ASN A 49 -20.59 -18.51 -11.76
CA ASN A 49 -19.84 -17.49 -11.02
C ASN A 49 -18.31 -17.68 -10.97
N SER A 50 -17.71 -18.54 -11.79
CA SER A 50 -16.24 -18.57 -11.91
C SER A 50 -15.69 -17.19 -12.30
N GLU A 51 -14.57 -16.81 -11.67
CA GLU A 51 -13.86 -15.57 -11.98
C GLU A 51 -12.59 -15.88 -12.78
N VAL A 52 -12.51 -15.35 -13.99
CA VAL A 52 -11.40 -15.58 -14.92
C VAL A 52 -10.79 -14.26 -15.34
N THR A 53 -9.46 -14.19 -15.37
CA THR A 53 -8.70 -13.06 -15.90
C THR A 53 -7.69 -13.55 -16.93
N PHE A 54 -7.73 -12.96 -18.13
CA PHE A 54 -6.76 -13.16 -19.20
C PHE A 54 -5.98 -11.88 -19.45
N ILE A 55 -4.65 -11.97 -19.39
CA ILE A 55 -3.75 -10.82 -19.57
C ILE A 55 -2.72 -11.13 -20.64
N GLU A 56 -2.55 -10.22 -21.60
CA GLU A 56 -1.50 -10.35 -22.60
C GLU A 56 -0.12 -10.06 -21.97
N LYS A 57 0.81 -11.03 -22.09
CA LYS A 57 2.16 -10.92 -21.54
C LYS A 57 2.89 -9.71 -22.11
N GLY A 58 3.45 -8.88 -21.23
CA GLY A 58 4.27 -7.72 -21.60
C GLY A 58 3.49 -6.45 -21.96
N LYS A 59 2.18 -6.41 -21.76
CA LYS A 59 1.36 -5.21 -21.93
C LYS A 59 0.71 -4.80 -20.61
N LEU A 60 0.58 -3.49 -20.40
CA LEU A 60 -0.26 -2.96 -19.33
C LEU A 60 -1.73 -3.24 -19.72
N PRO A 61 -2.49 -4.00 -18.92
CA PRO A 61 -3.91 -4.21 -19.20
C PRO A 61 -4.71 -2.92 -18.93
N SER A 62 -5.99 -2.91 -19.30
CA SER A 62 -6.87 -1.79 -18.94
C SER A 62 -6.99 -1.64 -17.42
N LYS A 63 -7.47 -0.49 -16.95
CA LYS A 63 -7.69 -0.24 -15.52
C LYS A 63 -8.56 -1.32 -14.89
N GLU A 64 -9.67 -1.66 -15.53
CA GLU A 64 -10.64 -2.64 -15.03
C GLU A 64 -10.01 -4.03 -14.90
N VAL A 65 -9.23 -4.46 -15.90
CA VAL A 65 -8.54 -5.76 -15.90
C VAL A 65 -7.41 -5.79 -14.88
N PHE A 66 -6.66 -4.69 -14.72
CA PHE A 66 -5.59 -4.58 -13.73
C PHE A 66 -6.16 -4.61 -12.31
N GLU A 67 -7.20 -3.83 -12.06
CA GLU A 67 -7.92 -3.82 -10.79
C GLU A 67 -8.51 -5.19 -10.49
N HIS A 68 -9.14 -5.85 -11.46
CA HIS A 68 -9.64 -7.22 -11.31
C HIS A 68 -8.52 -8.24 -11.06
N MET A 69 -7.34 -8.07 -11.66
CA MET A 69 -6.19 -8.94 -11.36
C MET A 69 -5.70 -8.76 -9.92
N LEU A 70 -5.65 -7.52 -9.44
CA LEU A 70 -5.38 -7.23 -8.03
C LEU A 70 -6.50 -7.85 -7.16
N CYS A 71 -7.77 -7.72 -7.55
CA CYS A 71 -8.91 -8.36 -6.87
C CYS A 71 -8.74 -9.86 -6.77
N ALA A 72 -8.47 -10.52 -7.91
CA ALA A 72 -8.39 -11.97 -7.99
C ALA A 72 -7.23 -12.46 -7.12
N ARG A 73 -6.06 -11.83 -7.19
CA ARG A 73 -4.90 -12.20 -6.34
C ARG A 73 -5.08 -11.84 -4.86
N HIS A 74 -5.99 -10.92 -4.55
CA HIS A 74 -6.40 -10.60 -3.18
C HIS A 74 -7.62 -11.45 -2.80
N THR A 75 -7.89 -11.61 -1.51
CA THR A 75 -9.09 -12.33 -1.08
C THR A 75 -10.35 -11.59 -1.58
N PRO A 76 -11.42 -12.27 -2.03
CA PRO A 76 -12.65 -11.62 -2.46
C PRO A 76 -13.16 -10.59 -1.44
N LYS A 77 -13.74 -9.47 -1.89
CA LYS A 77 -14.19 -8.29 -1.10
C LYS A 77 -13.10 -7.39 -0.49
N VAL A 78 -11.83 -7.79 -0.48
CA VAL A 78 -10.73 -6.92 0.00
C VAL A 78 -10.56 -5.71 -0.91
N HIS A 79 -10.59 -5.92 -2.23
CA HIS A 79 -10.30 -4.86 -3.19
C HIS A 79 -11.33 -3.72 -3.16
N GLU A 80 -12.62 -4.02 -3.02
CA GLU A 80 -13.67 -2.99 -3.01
C GLU A 80 -13.46 -1.97 -1.89
N LYS A 81 -13.15 -2.45 -0.68
CA LYS A 81 -12.83 -1.58 0.47
C LYS A 81 -11.52 -0.83 0.27
N VAL A 82 -10.48 -1.51 -0.24
CA VAL A 82 -9.15 -0.91 -0.46
C VAL A 82 -9.18 0.17 -1.54
N LYS A 83 -9.93 -0.04 -2.62
CA LYS A 83 -10.05 0.89 -3.75
C LYS A 83 -10.73 2.20 -3.38
N ILE A 84 -11.65 2.20 -2.42
CA ILE A 84 -12.31 3.43 -1.95
C ILE A 84 -11.58 4.08 -0.77
N ALA A 85 -10.58 3.38 -0.20
CA ALA A 85 -9.87 3.87 0.96
C ALA A 85 -8.90 5.01 0.60
N ARG A 86 -8.82 5.96 1.53
CA ARG A 86 -7.90 7.09 1.47
C ARG A 86 -6.97 7.06 2.68
N VAL A 87 -5.66 7.08 2.43
CA VAL A 87 -4.64 6.96 3.47
C VAL A 87 -3.61 8.09 3.33
N ALA A 88 -3.41 8.83 4.42
CA ALA A 88 -2.30 9.77 4.52
C ALA A 88 -1.03 9.10 5.04
N VAL A 89 0.11 9.45 4.46
CA VAL A 89 1.45 9.06 4.93
C VAL A 89 2.24 10.32 5.22
N ALA A 90 2.42 10.61 6.50
CA ALA A 90 3.11 11.79 6.99
C ALA A 90 4.56 11.45 7.37
N GLY A 91 5.50 12.00 6.62
CA GLY A 91 6.92 11.65 6.65
C GLY A 91 7.21 10.53 5.65
N LEU A 92 8.04 10.81 4.66
CA LEU A 92 8.39 9.95 3.54
C LEU A 92 9.86 9.52 3.60
N GLY A 93 10.36 9.35 4.82
CA GLY A 93 11.68 8.76 5.10
C GLY A 93 11.69 7.24 4.92
N GLY A 94 12.44 6.54 5.77
CA GLY A 94 12.58 5.07 5.68
C GLY A 94 11.24 4.35 5.82
N LEU A 95 10.42 4.74 6.79
CA LEU A 95 9.13 4.11 7.02
C LEU A 95 8.12 4.51 5.94
N GLY A 96 7.82 5.80 5.81
CA GLY A 96 6.75 6.26 4.93
C GLY A 96 6.94 5.89 3.46
N SER A 97 8.17 5.93 2.94
CA SER A 97 8.43 5.51 1.56
C SER A 97 8.16 4.01 1.34
N ASN A 98 8.52 3.14 2.29
CA ASN A 98 8.19 1.72 2.24
C ASN A 98 6.68 1.47 2.41
N ILE A 99 6.01 2.24 3.28
CA ILE A 99 4.57 2.13 3.54
C ILE A 99 3.77 2.52 2.30
N ALA A 100 4.05 3.68 1.70
CA ALA A 100 3.35 4.15 0.52
C ALA A 100 3.49 3.18 -0.67
N ILE A 101 4.69 2.64 -0.89
CA ILE A 101 4.93 1.62 -1.93
C ILE A 101 4.15 0.34 -1.63
N SER A 102 4.11 -0.10 -0.38
CA SER A 102 3.35 -1.30 0.01
C SER A 102 1.85 -1.10 -0.22
N LEU A 103 1.30 0.04 0.21
CA LEU A 103 -0.12 0.38 0.04
C LEU A 103 -0.50 0.57 -1.44
N ALA A 104 0.38 1.17 -2.26
CA ALA A 104 0.17 1.30 -3.69
C ALA A 104 0.10 -0.05 -4.40
N ARG A 105 0.94 -1.02 -3.96
CA ARG A 105 0.91 -2.40 -4.47
C ARG A 105 -0.36 -3.15 -4.06
N THR A 106 -0.88 -2.86 -2.86
CA THR A 106 -2.17 -3.38 -2.40
C THR A 106 -3.35 -2.77 -3.17
N GLY A 107 -3.15 -1.60 -3.79
CA GLY A 107 -4.15 -0.92 -4.61
C GLY A 107 -5.05 0.02 -3.83
N VAL A 108 -4.54 0.62 -2.73
CA VAL A 108 -5.25 1.70 -2.02
C VAL A 108 -5.69 2.77 -3.02
N GLY A 109 -6.95 3.19 -2.94
CA GLY A 109 -7.55 4.14 -3.88
C GLY A 109 -6.79 5.45 -3.97
N THR A 110 -6.60 6.08 -2.82
CA THR A 110 -5.92 7.37 -2.73
C THR A 110 -4.83 7.36 -1.66
N LEU A 111 -3.61 7.73 -2.05
CA LEU A 111 -2.48 7.98 -1.16
C LEU A 111 -2.22 9.48 -1.08
N HIS A 112 -2.30 10.03 0.13
CA HIS A 112 -1.94 11.40 0.41
C HIS A 112 -0.54 11.43 1.05
N LEU A 113 0.46 11.94 0.33
CA LEU A 113 1.87 11.90 0.73
C LEU A 113 2.32 13.28 1.21
N ILE A 114 2.82 13.37 2.44
CA ILE A 114 3.17 14.64 3.08
C ILE A 114 4.61 14.58 3.60
N ASP A 115 5.50 15.40 3.05
CA ASP A 115 6.88 15.58 3.51
C ASP A 115 7.44 16.89 2.93
N PHE A 116 8.32 17.58 3.64
CA PHE A 116 8.91 18.84 3.20
C PHE A 116 10.34 18.69 2.65
N ASP A 117 10.96 17.54 2.86
CA ASP A 117 12.35 17.29 2.49
C ASP A 117 12.51 16.98 1.00
N ILE A 118 13.75 17.12 0.55
CA ILE A 118 14.24 16.62 -0.74
C ILE A 118 14.97 15.29 -0.57
N VAL A 119 15.15 14.56 -1.67
CA VAL A 119 15.91 13.31 -1.71
C VAL A 119 17.41 13.62 -1.68
N GLU A 120 18.10 13.05 -0.69
CA GLU A 120 19.55 13.17 -0.51
C GLU A 120 20.29 11.82 -0.64
N PRO A 121 21.60 11.81 -0.93
CA PRO A 121 22.37 10.56 -1.03
C PRO A 121 22.31 9.69 0.23
N SER A 122 22.26 10.32 1.41
CA SER A 122 22.17 9.66 2.72
C SER A 122 20.86 8.87 2.93
N ASN A 123 19.86 9.09 2.07
CA ASN A 123 18.54 8.47 2.13
C ASN A 123 18.51 7.11 1.40
N LEU A 124 19.36 6.95 0.38
CA LEU A 124 19.34 5.79 -0.54
C LEU A 124 19.62 4.44 0.14
N ASN A 125 20.20 4.45 1.34
CA ASN A 125 20.51 3.24 2.08
C ASN A 125 19.28 2.54 2.69
N ARG A 126 18.11 3.19 2.75
CA ARG A 126 16.92 2.64 3.44
C ARG A 126 15.56 3.20 2.99
N GLN A 127 15.55 4.17 2.09
CA GLN A 127 14.33 4.82 1.57
C GLN A 127 14.08 4.38 0.12
N GLN A 128 12.83 4.36 -0.32
CA GLN A 128 12.43 3.89 -1.66
C GLN A 128 12.70 4.96 -2.76
N TYR A 129 13.90 5.56 -2.74
CA TYR A 129 14.36 6.53 -3.74
C TYR A 129 15.50 5.95 -4.57
N LYS A 130 15.63 6.44 -5.81
CA LYS A 130 16.68 6.07 -6.76
C LYS A 130 17.68 7.22 -6.90
N ILE A 131 18.86 6.94 -7.43
CA ILE A 131 19.87 7.96 -7.77
C ILE A 131 19.28 9.04 -8.69
N SER A 132 18.37 8.67 -9.59
CA SER A 132 17.66 9.58 -10.49
C SER A 132 16.74 10.59 -9.79
N HIS A 133 16.47 10.42 -8.49
CA HIS A 133 15.58 11.32 -7.73
C HIS A 133 16.32 12.35 -6.89
N LEU A 134 17.65 12.32 -6.83
CA LEU A 134 18.43 13.25 -6.03
C LEU A 134 18.06 14.71 -6.36
N GLY A 135 17.75 15.49 -5.33
CA GLY A 135 17.33 16.90 -5.45
C GLY A 135 15.83 17.12 -5.72
N MET A 136 15.05 16.07 -5.98
CA MET A 136 13.59 16.19 -6.04
C MET A 136 12.98 16.24 -4.63
N PHE A 137 11.82 16.87 -4.47
CA PHE A 137 11.00 16.67 -3.28
C PHE A 137 10.68 15.18 -3.12
N LYS A 138 10.75 14.69 -1.88
CA LYS A 138 10.45 13.29 -1.54
C LYS A 138 9.06 12.87 -1.99
N THR A 139 8.08 13.76 -1.81
CA THR A 139 6.70 13.63 -2.28
C THR A 139 6.60 13.35 -3.78
N GLU A 140 7.24 14.18 -4.61
CA GLU A 140 7.22 14.06 -6.07
C GLU A 140 7.99 12.83 -6.56
N ALA A 141 9.16 12.56 -5.96
CA ALA A 141 9.95 11.37 -6.27
C ALA A 141 9.15 10.09 -6.02
N LEU A 142 8.44 10.03 -4.89
CA LEU A 142 7.65 8.86 -4.51
C LEU A 142 6.37 8.74 -5.34
N LYS A 143 5.73 9.86 -5.69
CA LYS A 143 4.61 9.90 -6.64
C LYS A 143 4.99 9.31 -7.99
N LYS A 144 6.17 9.65 -8.51
CA LYS A 144 6.70 9.07 -9.74
C LYS A 144 6.90 7.56 -9.61
N GLU A 145 7.53 7.10 -8.53
CA GLU A 145 7.69 5.65 -8.29
C GLU A 145 6.36 4.90 -8.20
N ILE A 146 5.38 5.46 -7.50
CA ILE A 146 4.05 4.86 -7.38
C ILE A 146 3.38 4.76 -8.75
N SER A 147 3.49 5.79 -9.60
CA SER A 147 2.92 5.76 -10.95
C SER A 147 3.54 4.68 -11.85
N GLU A 148 4.81 4.32 -11.64
CA GLU A 148 5.49 3.22 -12.34
C GLU A 148 5.06 1.84 -11.80
N ILE A 149 4.58 1.77 -10.56
CA ILE A 149 4.15 0.53 -9.89
C ILE A 149 2.67 0.24 -10.13
N ASN A 150 1.83 1.24 -9.92
CA ASN A 150 0.38 1.15 -10.05
C ASN A 150 -0.17 2.52 -10.47
N PRO A 151 -0.35 2.77 -11.78
CA PRO A 151 -0.82 4.05 -12.31
C PRO A 151 -2.29 4.34 -11.98
N PHE A 152 -3.01 3.43 -11.34
CA PHE A 152 -4.42 3.58 -10.99
C PHE A 152 -4.65 4.06 -9.55
N VAL A 153 -3.58 4.15 -8.75
CA VAL A 153 -3.61 4.79 -7.42
C VAL A 153 -3.60 6.29 -7.62
N GLU A 154 -4.56 6.99 -7.03
CA GLU A 154 -4.53 8.44 -6.96
C GLU A 154 -3.48 8.88 -5.93
N VAL A 155 -2.53 9.71 -6.35
CA VAL A 155 -1.47 10.22 -5.46
C VAL A 155 -1.58 11.73 -5.33
N ILE A 156 -1.95 12.17 -4.15
CA ILE A 156 -1.95 13.58 -3.72
C ILE A 156 -0.67 13.84 -2.94
N VAL A 157 -0.08 15.01 -3.15
CA VAL A 157 1.20 15.37 -2.55
C VAL A 157 1.12 16.75 -1.94
N ASP A 158 1.63 16.88 -0.73
CA ASP A 158 1.81 18.16 -0.05
C ASP A 158 3.27 18.25 0.42
N SER A 159 4.06 19.09 -0.27
CA SER A 159 5.49 19.26 -0.03
C SER A 159 5.77 20.24 1.11
N VAL A 160 5.12 20.05 2.25
CA VAL A 160 5.09 20.99 3.37
C VAL A 160 5.38 20.32 4.71
N LYS A 161 5.86 21.10 5.67
CA LYS A 161 6.06 20.62 7.03
C LYS A 161 4.73 20.64 7.76
N VAL A 162 4.37 19.52 8.41
CA VAL A 162 3.19 19.48 9.27
C VAL A 162 3.47 20.27 10.54
N ILE A 163 2.60 21.23 10.80
CA ILE A 163 2.58 22.09 11.99
C ILE A 163 1.14 22.16 12.51
N GLU A 164 0.95 22.69 13.71
CA GLU A 164 -0.38 22.72 14.33
C GLU A 164 -1.39 23.50 13.48
N GLU A 165 -0.94 24.57 12.83
CA GLU A 165 -1.77 25.50 12.05
C GLU A 165 -2.30 24.90 10.74
N ASN A 166 -1.61 23.92 10.15
CA ASN A 166 -2.01 23.30 8.90
C ASN A 166 -2.56 21.87 9.05
N LEU A 167 -2.43 21.27 10.24
CA LEU A 167 -2.81 19.88 10.51
C LEU A 167 -4.27 19.61 10.16
N GLU A 168 -5.20 20.45 10.62
CA GLU A 168 -6.62 20.24 10.32
C GLU A 168 -6.88 20.25 8.80
N SER A 169 -6.35 21.26 8.10
CA SER A 169 -6.56 21.39 6.65
C SER A 169 -5.94 20.26 5.84
N LEU A 170 -4.75 19.77 6.24
CA LEU A 170 -4.03 18.73 5.53
C LEU A 170 -4.73 17.38 5.62
N PHE A 171 -5.22 17.02 6.81
CA PHE A 171 -5.68 15.66 7.07
C PHE A 171 -7.20 15.49 7.02
N LYS A 172 -7.99 16.55 6.79
CA LYS A 172 -9.46 16.52 6.90
C LYS A 172 -10.14 15.40 6.11
N ASP A 173 -9.61 15.05 4.93
CA ASP A 173 -10.22 14.08 4.01
C ASP A 173 -9.66 12.65 4.19
N ASP A 174 -8.64 12.47 5.04
CA ASP A 174 -7.96 11.17 5.22
C ASP A 174 -8.56 10.41 6.40
N ASP A 175 -9.09 9.19 6.19
CA ASP A 175 -9.69 8.37 7.26
C ASP A 175 -8.64 7.68 8.15
N ILE A 176 -7.49 7.36 7.55
CA ILE A 176 -6.39 6.67 8.18
C ILE A 176 -5.11 7.48 7.95
N VAL A 177 -4.40 7.78 9.04
CA VAL A 177 -3.13 8.52 9.02
C VAL A 177 -2.00 7.62 9.48
N CYS A 178 -0.98 7.49 8.63
CA CYS A 178 0.27 6.85 8.96
C CYS A 178 1.28 7.89 9.43
N GLU A 179 1.73 7.76 10.68
CA GLU A 179 2.82 8.57 11.25
C GLU A 179 4.16 7.89 10.94
N ALA A 180 5.06 8.61 10.28
CA ALA A 180 6.39 8.14 9.89
C ALA A 180 7.48 9.24 10.01
N PHE A 181 7.31 10.17 10.94
CA PHE A 181 8.31 11.17 11.32
C PHE A 181 9.48 10.54 12.08
N ASP A 182 10.59 11.27 12.14
CA ASP A 182 11.86 10.80 12.69
C ASP A 182 12.18 11.34 14.10
N ASN A 183 11.42 12.35 14.57
CA ASN A 183 11.63 13.01 15.85
C ASN A 183 10.40 12.90 16.78
N PRO A 184 10.58 12.65 18.08
CA PRO A 184 9.49 12.44 19.03
C PRO A 184 8.45 13.57 19.09
N GLU A 185 8.89 14.83 18.97
CA GLU A 185 8.03 16.01 19.04
C GLU A 185 7.03 16.04 17.90
N GLY A 186 7.49 15.83 16.66
CA GLY A 186 6.63 15.74 15.48
C GLY A 186 5.66 14.56 15.59
N LYS A 187 6.10 13.41 16.11
CA LYS A 187 5.22 12.26 16.34
C LYS A 187 4.08 12.61 17.28
N ALA A 188 4.42 13.22 18.42
CA ALA A 188 3.42 13.63 19.40
C ALA A 188 2.46 14.67 18.82
N LEU A 189 2.97 15.68 18.09
CA LEU A 189 2.14 16.69 17.43
C LEU A 189 1.12 16.05 16.48
N LEU A 190 1.56 15.15 15.60
CA LEU A 190 0.67 14.52 14.63
C LEU A 190 -0.35 13.60 15.31
N VAL A 191 0.12 12.68 16.17
CA VAL A 191 -0.78 11.71 16.82
C VAL A 191 -1.82 12.43 17.67
N ASN A 192 -1.39 13.37 18.53
CA ASN A 192 -2.32 14.09 19.40
C ASN A 192 -3.25 14.98 18.58
N GLY A 193 -2.73 15.69 17.58
CA GLY A 193 -3.53 16.55 16.71
C GLY A 193 -4.62 15.77 15.98
N ILE A 194 -4.29 14.64 15.34
CA ILE A 194 -5.29 13.83 14.64
C ILE A 194 -6.36 13.31 15.60
N LEU A 195 -5.96 12.76 16.75
CA LEU A 195 -6.91 12.22 17.73
C LEU A 195 -7.80 13.30 18.36
N GLN A 196 -7.31 14.54 18.47
CA GLN A 196 -8.05 15.68 19.01
C GLN A 196 -9.01 16.29 17.98
N TYR A 197 -8.53 16.61 16.78
CA TYR A 197 -9.31 17.30 15.75
C TYR A 197 -10.28 16.36 15.03
N PHE A 198 -9.97 15.06 14.97
CA PHE A 198 -10.75 14.09 14.20
C PHE A 198 -11.10 12.82 14.98
N PRO A 199 -12.05 12.89 15.94
CA PRO A 199 -12.53 11.71 16.63
C PRO A 199 -12.96 10.61 15.67
N GLY A 200 -12.42 9.39 15.86
CA GLY A 200 -12.74 8.21 15.05
C GLY A 200 -11.78 7.92 13.89
N LYS A 201 -10.95 8.89 13.48
CA LYS A 201 -9.86 8.63 12.52
C LYS A 201 -8.82 7.70 13.12
N LYS A 202 -8.24 6.85 12.27
CA LYS A 202 -7.24 5.87 12.72
C LYS A 202 -5.84 6.43 12.53
N VAL A 203 -4.98 6.22 13.52
CA VAL A 203 -3.57 6.58 13.47
C VAL A 203 -2.72 5.34 13.69
N VAL A 204 -1.79 5.10 12.77
CA VAL A 204 -0.79 4.02 12.87
C VAL A 204 0.60 4.63 12.92
N ALA A 205 1.24 4.59 14.08
CA ALA A 205 2.56 5.16 14.33
C ALA A 205 3.63 4.09 14.52
N SER A 206 4.86 4.54 14.71
CA SER A 206 5.99 3.65 14.95
C SER A 206 6.84 4.04 16.15
N SER A 207 7.40 3.05 16.83
CA SER A 207 8.42 3.25 17.86
C SER A 207 9.35 2.05 17.95
N GLY A 208 10.62 2.27 17.63
CA GLY A 208 11.67 1.29 17.83
C GLY A 208 11.90 0.33 16.66
N MET A 209 12.95 0.59 15.89
CA MET A 209 13.37 -0.25 14.74
C MET A 209 14.84 -0.05 14.32
N ALA A 210 15.63 0.66 15.12
CA ALA A 210 17.01 0.98 14.78
C ALA A 210 17.95 -0.19 15.07
N GLY A 211 19.00 -0.34 14.28
CA GLY A 211 19.97 -1.44 14.42
C GLY A 211 19.60 -2.69 13.63
N PHE A 212 20.17 -3.81 14.04
CA PHE A 212 20.13 -5.11 13.35
C PHE A 212 19.60 -6.23 14.24
N GLU A 213 18.97 -5.88 15.37
CA GLU A 213 18.34 -6.80 16.30
C GLU A 213 17.26 -7.63 15.59
N SER A 214 16.90 -8.78 16.18
CA SER A 214 15.95 -9.71 15.57
C SER A 214 14.66 -9.00 15.16
N SER A 215 14.25 -9.17 13.91
CA SER A 215 13.05 -8.53 13.39
C SER A 215 11.76 -9.05 14.04
N ASN A 216 11.80 -10.24 14.66
CA ASN A 216 10.68 -10.80 15.41
C ASN A 216 10.34 -10.00 16.69
N THR A 217 11.19 -9.05 17.08
CA THR A 217 10.91 -8.11 18.16
C THR A 217 9.95 -6.98 17.75
N ILE A 218 9.85 -6.71 16.44
CA ILE A 218 8.91 -5.73 15.90
C ILE A 218 7.50 -6.32 16.01
N LYS A 219 6.62 -5.61 16.71
CA LYS A 219 5.23 -6.02 16.90
C LYS A 219 4.30 -4.85 16.66
N THR A 220 3.08 -5.16 16.24
CA THR A 220 1.96 -4.20 16.22
C THR A 220 1.25 -4.29 17.56
N ARG A 221 0.98 -3.15 18.18
CA ARG A 221 0.28 -3.04 19.45
C ARG A 221 -0.88 -2.07 19.30
N LYS A 222 -2.04 -2.42 19.85
CA LYS A 222 -3.19 -1.54 19.95
C LYS A 222 -3.05 -0.70 21.22
N ILE A 223 -2.99 0.62 21.08
CA ILE A 223 -2.89 1.56 22.21
C ILE A 223 -4.28 2.02 22.62
N THR A 224 -5.10 2.40 21.64
CA THR A 224 -6.52 2.71 21.82
C THR A 224 -7.32 2.12 20.65
N ASN A 225 -8.63 2.37 20.56
CA ASN A 225 -9.45 1.95 19.41
C ASN A 225 -9.07 2.64 18.09
N ASP A 226 -8.39 3.79 18.20
CA ASP A 226 -8.06 4.68 17.09
C ASP A 226 -6.54 4.84 16.92
N PHE A 227 -5.73 4.28 17.83
CA PHE A 227 -4.27 4.44 17.81
C PHE A 227 -3.54 3.10 17.94
N TYR A 228 -2.66 2.83 16.97
CA TYR A 228 -1.86 1.62 16.85
C TYR A 228 -0.38 1.98 16.73
N LEU A 229 0.49 1.15 17.31
CA LEU A 229 1.93 1.38 17.36
C LEU A 229 2.70 0.15 16.88
N CYS A 230 3.57 0.34 15.90
CA CYS A 230 4.42 -0.69 15.32
C CYS A 230 5.89 -0.51 15.73
N GLY A 231 6.56 -1.57 16.15
CA GLY A 231 7.98 -1.53 16.49
C GLY A 231 8.33 -2.33 17.74
N ASP A 232 9.61 -2.35 18.10
CA ASP A 232 10.07 -3.05 19.31
C ASP A 232 9.80 -2.24 20.58
N GLY A 233 9.72 -0.91 20.49
CA GLY A 233 9.56 0.01 21.62
C GLY A 233 10.84 0.27 22.42
N GLU A 234 12.00 -0.23 21.98
CA GLU A 234 13.26 -0.21 22.71
C GLU A 234 14.41 0.45 21.93
N THR A 235 14.48 0.27 20.61
CA THR A 235 15.66 0.66 19.84
C THR A 235 15.53 2.01 19.13
N SER A 236 16.36 2.97 19.52
CA SER A 236 16.47 4.27 18.85
C SER A 236 17.75 4.39 18.03
N ALA A 237 17.70 5.24 17.00
CA ALA A 237 18.89 5.63 16.26
C ALA A 237 19.81 6.45 17.15
N ARG A 238 21.10 6.12 17.17
CA ARG A 238 22.12 6.78 17.98
C ARG A 238 23.50 6.57 17.37
N ILE A 239 24.52 7.24 17.91
CA ILE A 239 25.91 6.98 17.51
C ILE A 239 26.20 5.48 17.68
N GLY A 240 26.68 4.84 16.62
CA GLY A 240 26.94 3.39 16.58
C GLY A 240 25.72 2.50 16.32
N ARG A 241 24.51 3.05 16.17
CA ARG A 241 23.29 2.31 15.80
C ARG A 241 22.45 3.13 14.81
N GLY A 242 22.61 2.84 13.53
CA GLY A 242 21.81 3.44 12.46
C GLY A 242 20.50 2.70 12.19
N LEU A 243 19.73 3.21 11.25
CA LEU A 243 18.54 2.55 10.70
C LEU A 243 18.95 1.61 9.57
N MET A 244 18.64 0.32 9.69
CA MET A 244 18.96 -0.70 8.70
C MET A 244 17.75 -0.97 7.81
N ALA A 245 17.95 -0.97 6.48
CA ALA A 245 16.86 -1.13 5.52
C ALA A 245 15.93 -2.32 5.81
N PRO A 246 16.42 -3.54 6.09
CA PRO A 246 15.52 -4.68 6.33
C PRO A 246 14.60 -4.45 7.54
N ARG A 247 15.15 -3.91 8.64
CA ARG A 247 14.40 -3.70 9.88
C ARG A 247 13.40 -2.55 9.75
N VAL A 248 13.78 -1.50 9.04
CA VAL A 248 12.89 -0.39 8.65
C VAL A 248 11.75 -0.91 7.77
N SER A 249 12.05 -1.70 6.73
CA SER A 249 11.04 -2.27 5.84
C SER A 249 10.09 -3.22 6.56
N ILE A 250 10.56 -3.98 7.56
CA ILE A 250 9.71 -4.85 8.36
C ILE A 250 8.77 -4.02 9.26
N CYS A 251 9.27 -2.99 9.94
CA CYS A 251 8.41 -2.11 10.73
C CYS A 251 7.39 -1.35 9.86
N ALA A 252 7.82 -0.87 8.69
CA ALA A 252 6.94 -0.33 7.66
C ALA A 252 5.89 -1.35 7.21
N GLY A 253 6.29 -2.62 7.03
CA GLY A 253 5.37 -3.72 6.71
C GLY A 253 4.32 -3.93 7.79
N HIS A 254 4.69 -3.84 9.08
CA HIS A 254 3.74 -3.87 10.18
C HIS A 254 2.74 -2.70 10.12
N GLN A 255 3.21 -1.47 9.85
CA GLN A 255 2.32 -0.31 9.70
C GLN A 255 1.39 -0.47 8.49
N ALA A 256 1.93 -0.80 7.30
CA ALA A 256 1.15 -0.96 6.08
C ALA A 256 0.12 -2.09 6.19
N ASN A 257 0.49 -3.21 6.82
CA ASN A 257 -0.44 -4.31 7.06
C ASN A 257 -1.53 -3.93 8.06
N MET A 258 -1.20 -3.19 9.12
CA MET A 258 -2.22 -2.70 10.06
C MET A 258 -3.19 -1.73 9.37
N ILE A 259 -2.70 -0.84 8.50
CA ILE A 259 -3.55 0.05 7.70
C ILE A 259 -4.50 -0.77 6.82
N LEU A 260 -4.00 -1.80 6.12
CA LEU A 260 -4.84 -2.70 5.35
C LEU A 260 -5.91 -3.37 6.22
N ARG A 261 -5.54 -3.89 7.39
CA ARG A 261 -6.49 -4.49 8.34
C ARG A 261 -7.57 -3.48 8.77
N LEU A 262 -7.20 -2.23 9.05
CA LEU A 262 -8.13 -1.17 9.41
C LEU A 262 -9.12 -0.83 8.29
N ILE A 263 -8.65 -0.79 7.04
CA ILE A 263 -9.52 -0.63 5.85
C ILE A 263 -10.53 -1.78 5.78
N LEU A 264 -10.10 -2.99 6.13
CA LEU A 264 -10.94 -4.19 6.16
C LEU A 264 -11.82 -4.29 7.42
N GLU A 265 -11.72 -3.31 8.33
CA GLU A 265 -12.42 -3.24 9.62
C GLU A 265 -11.94 -4.26 10.67
N GLU A 266 -10.77 -4.87 10.46
CA GLU A 266 -10.09 -5.77 11.39
C GLU A 266 -9.21 -4.96 12.36
N LYS A 267 -9.55 -4.99 13.66
CA LYS A 267 -8.96 -4.10 14.70
C LYS A 267 -8.16 -4.82 15.78
N ASP A 268 -8.06 -6.13 15.71
CA ASP A 268 -7.27 -6.96 16.62
C ASP A 268 -5.78 -6.96 16.20
N VAL A 269 -4.89 -7.25 17.17
CA VAL A 269 -3.42 -7.25 17.01
C VAL A 269 -2.80 -8.53 17.55
#